data_AF-A0A950XV11-F1
#
_entry.id   AF-A0A950XV11-F1
#
_cell.length_a   1.000
_cell.length_b   1.000
_cell.length_c   1.000
_cell.angle_alpha   90.00
_cell.angle_beta   90.00
_cell.angle_gamma   90.00
#
_symmetry.space_group_name_H-M   'P 1'
#
loop_
_entity.id
_entity.type
_entity.pdbx_description
1 polymer ?
#
loop_
_entity_poly.entity_id
_entity_poly.type
_entity_poly.pdbx_seq_one_letter_code
_entity_poly.pdbx_strand_id
1 'polypeptide(L)'
;MAEITSAPAGAAALGTPNAPKPKNAREAAQQFEGLLIAQMLRSARDASQAEGEDATTETMFDVAGQQFAQMLANHGGLGLAKLISKGLDGSMAS
;
A
#
# COMPACT_ATOMS: atom_id res chain seq x y z
N MET A 1 -4.54 -33.78 27.05
CA MET A 1 -3.20 -33.22 26.72
C MET A 1 -3.04 -33.24 25.21
N ALA A 2 -3.14 -32.08 24.57
CA ALA A 2 -2.53 -31.67 23.29
C ALA A 2 -3.27 -30.40 22.81
N GLU A 3 -2.86 -29.23 23.30
CA GLU A 3 -3.24 -27.97 22.67
C GLU A 3 -2.32 -27.77 21.47
N ILE A 4 -2.88 -27.90 20.27
CA ILE A 4 -2.17 -27.61 19.03
C ILE A 4 -2.20 -26.09 18.87
N THR A 5 -1.11 -25.44 19.26
CA THR A 5 -0.85 -24.04 18.97
C THR A 5 -0.78 -23.86 17.45
N SER A 6 -1.84 -23.28 16.88
CA SER A 6 -1.89 -22.91 15.47
C SER A 6 -1.27 -21.52 15.33
N ALA A 7 -0.16 -21.44 14.61
CA ALA A 7 0.52 -20.19 14.25
C ALA A 7 -0.43 -19.23 13.50
N PRO A 8 -0.23 -17.90 13.58
CA PRO A 8 -1.08 -16.98 12.85
C PRO A 8 -0.74 -17.07 11.36
N ALA A 9 -1.77 -17.36 10.56
CA ALA A 9 -1.76 -17.26 9.11
C ALA A 9 -1.70 -15.77 8.70
N GLY A 10 -0.54 -15.14 8.90
CA GLY A 10 -0.36 -13.69 8.74
C GLY A 10 -0.09 -13.21 7.31
N ALA A 11 0.00 -14.09 6.31
CA ALA A 11 0.45 -13.69 4.97
C ALA A 11 -0.57 -13.93 3.83
N ALA A 12 -1.68 -14.66 4.08
CA ALA A 12 -2.56 -15.12 3.00
C ALA A 12 -3.82 -14.26 2.75
N ALA A 13 -4.10 -13.24 3.57
CA ALA A 13 -5.41 -12.59 3.59
C ALA A 13 -5.46 -11.16 3.02
N LEU A 14 -4.49 -10.75 2.17
CA LEU A 14 -4.52 -9.42 1.55
C LEU A 14 -5.22 -9.38 0.18
N GLY A 15 -5.66 -10.52 -0.35
CA GLY A 15 -6.49 -10.58 -1.56
C GLY A 15 -7.93 -10.88 -1.20
N THR A 16 -8.87 -9.98 -1.51
CA THR A 16 -10.28 -10.34 -1.59
C THR A 16 -10.42 -11.50 -2.59
N PRO A 17 -11.10 -12.61 -2.26
CA PRO A 17 -11.16 -13.82 -3.09
C PRO A 17 -11.70 -13.62 -4.52
N ASN A 18 -12.21 -12.43 -4.85
CA ASN A 18 -12.80 -12.06 -6.12
C ASN A 18 -12.10 -10.89 -6.83
N ALA A 19 -10.89 -10.50 -6.40
CA ALA A 19 -10.12 -9.49 -7.14
C ALA A 19 -9.75 -10.05 -8.52
N PRO A 20 -10.08 -9.36 -9.63
CA PRO A 20 -9.75 -9.83 -10.96
C PRO A 20 -8.23 -9.99 -11.10
N LYS A 21 -7.80 -11.19 -11.53
CA LYS A 21 -6.39 -11.46 -11.79
C LYS A 21 -5.86 -10.47 -12.83
N PRO A 22 -4.68 -9.87 -12.61
CA PRO A 22 -4.12 -8.93 -13.55
C PRO A 22 -3.83 -9.63 -14.87
N LYS A 23 -4.21 -9.00 -15.98
CA LYS A 23 -4.06 -9.57 -17.33
C LYS A 23 -2.65 -9.39 -17.89
N ASN A 24 -1.88 -8.47 -17.31
CA ASN A 24 -0.51 -8.16 -17.70
C ASN A 24 0.28 -7.56 -16.53
N ALA A 25 1.60 -7.44 -16.70
CA ALA A 25 2.51 -6.91 -15.69
C ALA A 25 2.17 -5.48 -15.25
N ARG A 26 1.65 -4.65 -16.17
CA ARG A 26 1.25 -3.27 -15.87
C ARG A 26 0.06 -3.22 -14.93
N GLU A 27 -0.98 -4.01 -15.18
CA GLU A 27 -2.14 -4.12 -14.28
C GLU A 27 -1.72 -4.68 -12.91
N ALA A 28 -0.83 -5.67 -12.88
CA ALA A 28 -0.30 -6.21 -11.62
C ALA A 28 0.44 -5.14 -10.81
N ALA A 29 1.26 -4.30 -11.48
CA ALA A 29 2.00 -3.23 -10.83
C ALA A 29 1.08 -2.11 -10.31
N GLN A 30 -0.01 -1.81 -11.02
CA GLN A 30 -1.04 -0.86 -10.57
C GLN A 30 -1.79 -1.40 -9.34
N GLN A 31 -2.18 -2.68 -9.35
CA GLN A 31 -2.82 -3.32 -8.20
C GLN A 31 -1.88 -3.36 -6.98
N PHE A 32 -0.60 -3.67 -7.18
CA PHE A 32 0.41 -3.63 -6.13
C PHE A 32 0.56 -2.24 -5.51
N GLU A 33 0.66 -1.20 -6.36
CA GLU A 33 0.76 0.20 -5.90
C GLU A 33 -0.46 0.60 -5.07
N GLY A 34 -1.67 0.20 -5.48
CA GLY A 34 -2.88 0.44 -4.71
C GLY A 34 -2.84 -0.20 -3.31
N LEU A 35 -2.38 -1.46 -3.21
CA LEU A 35 -2.23 -2.15 -1.92
C LEU A 35 -1.15 -1.50 -1.05
N LEU A 36 -0.04 -1.08 -1.63
CA LEU A 36 1.04 -0.40 -0.91
C LEU A 36 0.56 0.94 -0.33
N ILE A 37 -0.13 1.76 -1.13
CA ILE A 37 -0.70 3.03 -0.67
C ILE A 37 -1.70 2.78 0.47
N ALA A 38 -2.57 1.78 0.32
CA ALA A 38 -3.53 1.43 1.35
C ALA A 38 -2.85 1.00 2.66
N GLN A 39 -1.74 0.25 2.58
CA GLN A 39 -0.96 -0.14 3.75
C GLN A 39 -0.23 1.05 4.38
N MET A 40 0.37 1.94 3.59
CA MET A 40 1.03 3.15 4.08
C MET A 40 0.05 4.08 4.81
N LEU A 41 -1.14 4.31 4.24
CA LEU A 41 -2.18 5.11 4.88
C LEU A 41 -2.63 4.53 6.20
N ARG A 42 -2.75 3.19 6.28
CA ARG A 42 -3.10 2.48 7.52
C ARG A 42 -1.99 2.64 8.56
N SER A 43 -0.73 2.44 8.18
CA SER A 43 0.42 2.63 9.07
C SER A 43 0.56 4.06 9.58
N ALA A 44 0.28 5.07 8.74
CA ALA A 44 0.27 6.47 9.17
C ALA A 44 -0.82 6.75 10.21
N ARG A 45 -2.03 6.20 10.01
CA ARG A 45 -3.12 6.31 10.99
C ARG A 45 -2.82 5.58 12.28
N ASP A 46 -2.26 4.38 12.21
CA ASP A 46 -1.91 3.59 13.40
C ASP A 46 -0.81 4.27 14.22
N ALA A 47 0.19 4.87 13.56
CA ALA A 47 1.21 5.68 14.21
C ALA A 47 0.63 6.94 14.89
N SER A 48 -0.31 7.63 14.22
CA SER A 48 -1.00 8.80 14.80
C SER A 48 -1.83 8.45 16.03
N GLN A 49 -2.43 7.25 16.10
CA GLN A 49 -3.20 6.81 17.26
C GLN A 49 -2.31 6.33 18.42
N ALA A 50 -1.10 5.85 18.14
CA ALA A 50 -0.17 5.36 19.16
C ALA A 50 0.53 6.49 19.94
N GLU A 51 0.75 7.65 19.32
CA GLU A 51 1.56 8.75 19.86
C GLU A 51 0.79 9.72 20.78
N GLY A 52 -0.49 9.47 21.08
CA GLY A 52 -1.26 10.19 22.10
C GLY A 52 -1.35 11.71 21.90
N GLU A 53 -2.32 12.16 21.10
CA GLU A 53 -3.01 13.48 21.12
C GLU A 53 -2.18 14.75 21.47
N ASP A 54 -0.91 14.82 21.08
CA ASP A 54 -0.20 16.11 21.07
C ASP A 54 -0.71 16.91 19.85
N ALA A 55 -1.46 18.00 20.11
CA ALA A 55 -2.16 18.78 19.09
C ALA A 55 -1.25 19.32 17.97
N THR A 56 0.04 19.49 18.28
CA THR A 56 1.08 19.87 17.31
C THR A 56 1.36 18.74 16.31
N THR A 57 1.43 17.50 16.80
CA THR A 57 1.65 16.29 16.01
C THR A 57 0.44 16.01 15.11
N GLU A 58 -0.78 16.16 15.64
CA GLU A 58 -2.02 16.02 14.85
C GLU A 58 -2.08 16.99 13.66
N THR A 59 -1.78 18.27 13.90
CA THR A 59 -1.76 19.29 12.83
C THR A 59 -0.70 18.96 11.77
N MET A 60 0.48 18.49 12.17
CA MET A 60 1.55 18.11 11.25
C MET A 60 1.17 16.89 10.40
N PHE A 61 0.51 15.89 10.99
CA PHE A 61 -0.01 14.73 10.27
C PHE A 61 -1.13 15.09 9.30
N ASP A 62 -2.02 16.03 9.64
CA ASP A 62 -3.08 16.47 8.74
C ASP A 62 -2.52 17.18 7.51
N VAL A 63 -1.53 18.08 7.69
CA VAL A 63 -0.83 18.73 6.58
C VAL A 63 -0.09 17.69 5.71
N ALA A 64 0.60 16.72 6.32
CA ALA A 64 1.28 15.66 5.58
C ALA A 64 0.27 14.79 4.80
N GLY A 65 -0.88 14.48 5.40
CA GLY A 65 -1.98 13.75 4.77
C GLY A 65 -2.56 14.50 3.57
N GLN A 66 -2.78 15.81 3.70
CA GLN A 66 -3.26 16.66 2.61
C GLN A 66 -2.26 16.70 1.44
N GLN A 67 -0.97 16.88 1.71
CA GLN A 67 0.06 16.86 0.65
C GLN A 67 0.16 15.48 -0.02
N PHE A 68 0.07 14.40 0.76
CA PHE A 68 0.07 13.04 0.25
C PHE A 68 -1.15 12.77 -0.65
N ALA A 69 -2.34 13.20 -0.22
CA ALA A 69 -3.57 13.09 -1.01
C ALA A 69 -3.49 13.93 -2.30
N GLN A 70 -2.92 15.14 -2.23
CA GLN A 70 -2.72 16.01 -3.40
C GLN A 70 -1.77 15.35 -4.42
N MET A 71 -0.67 14.74 -3.95
CA MET A 71 0.25 14.01 -4.80
C MET A 71 -0.44 12.81 -5.47
N LEU A 72 -1.24 12.05 -4.69
CA LEU A 72 -2.00 10.91 -5.20
C LEU A 72 -3.06 11.33 -6.24
N ALA A 73 -3.77 12.44 -5.99
CA ALA A 73 -4.77 12.98 -6.91
C ALA A 73 -4.15 13.50 -8.22
N ASN A 74 -3.00 14.18 -8.14
CA ASN A 74 -2.33 14.75 -9.30
C ASN A 74 -1.64 13.68 -10.17
N HIS A 75 -1.11 12.61 -9.56
CA HIS A 75 -0.32 11.59 -10.26
C HIS A 75 -1.04 10.25 -10.47
N GLY A 76 -2.24 10.09 -9.88
CA GLY A 76 -3.02 8.85 -9.94
C GLY A 76 -2.34 7.66 -9.25
N GLY A 77 -1.35 7.91 -8.39
CA GLY A 77 -0.51 6.91 -7.73
C GLY A 77 0.81 7.51 -7.25
N LEU A 78 1.73 6.66 -6.79
CA LEU A 78 3.13 7.01 -6.50
C LEU A 78 4.02 6.95 -7.74
N GLY A 79 3.49 6.43 -8.86
CA GLY A 79 4.24 6.20 -10.11
C GLY A 79 5.04 4.90 -10.11
N LEU A 80 4.93 4.06 -9.08
CA LEU A 80 5.64 2.79 -8.97
C LEU A 80 5.19 1.82 -10.04
N ALA A 81 3.90 1.82 -10.39
CA ALA A 81 3.39 0.97 -11.45
C ALA A 81 4.10 1.22 -12.80
N LYS A 82 4.41 2.48 -13.10
CA LYS A 82 5.13 2.88 -14.31
C LYS A 82 6.59 2.46 -14.29
N LEU A 83 7.26 2.62 -13.13
CA LEU A 83 8.65 2.20 -12.95
C LEU A 83 8.80 0.69 -13.06
N ILE A 84 7.92 -0.07 -12.41
CA ILE A 84 7.90 -1.54 -12.47
C ILE A 84 7.63 -2.00 -13.89
N SER A 85 6.62 -1.44 -14.57
CA SER A 85 6.33 -1.78 -15.97
C SER A 85 7.54 -1.53 -16.87
N LYS A 86 8.19 -0.37 -16.74
CA LYS A 86 9.39 -0.03 -17.53
C LYS A 86 10.57 -0.97 -17.25
N GLY A 87 10.77 -1.40 -16.01
CA GLY A 87 11.82 -2.36 -15.65
C GLY A 87 11.56 -3.76 -16.21
N LEU A 88 10.30 -4.19 -16.19
CA LEU A 88 9.89 -5.48 -16.77
C LEU A 88 9.97 -5.48 -18.30
N ASP A 89 9.56 -4.39 -18.95
CA ASP A 89 9.67 -4.23 -20.41
C ASP A 89 11.13 -4.24 -20.88
N GLY A 90 12.03 -3.57 -20.14
CA GLY A 90 13.46 -3.58 -20.42
C GLY A 90 14.13 -4.94 -20.19
N SER A 91 13.67 -5.69 -19.19
CA SER A 91 14.16 -7.05 -18.90
C SER A 91 13.67 -8.10 -19.90
N MET A 92 12.55 -7.86 -20.61
CA MET A 92 12.00 -8.76 -21.63
C MET A 92 12.55 -8.49 -23.04
N ALA A 93 13.27 -7.37 -23.22
CA ALA A 93 13.91 -7.00 -24.47
C ALA A 93 15.41 -7.41 -24.56
N SER A 94 15.88 -8.24 -23.62
CA SER A 94 17.25 -8.78 -23.57
C SER A 94 17.26 -10.30 -23.75
#